data_AF-A0A834RLX6-F1
#
_entry.id   AF-A0A834RLX6-F1
#
_cell.length_a   1.000
_cell.length_b   1.000
_cell.length_c   1.000
_cell.angle_alpha   90.00
_cell.angle_beta   90.00
_cell.angle_gamma   90.00
#
_symmetry.space_group_name_H-M   'P 1'
#
loop_
_entity.id
_entity.type
_entity.pdbx_description
1 polymer ?
#
loop_
_entity_poly.entity_id
_entity_poly.type
_entity_poly.pdbx_seq_one_letter_code
_entity_poly.pdbx_strand_id
1 'polypeptide(L)'
;MVQRGMNIELRDITQAYPQAQTTLKRTILAHLPTELVHRYPEGTLLHVIKPLYGIAEAGVHWWTTYHGHHCKELDMATSTYD
;
A
#
# COMPACT_ATOMS: atom_id res chain seq x y z
N MET A 1 -31.08 3.06 -5.72
CA MET A 1 -31.71 4.30 -5.22
C MET A 1 -31.03 4.68 -3.92
N VAL A 2 -30.52 5.92 -3.82
CA VAL A 2 -29.84 6.44 -2.62
C VAL A 2 -30.92 6.91 -1.64
N GLN A 3 -30.94 6.39 -0.41
CA GLN A 3 -31.84 6.87 0.66
C GLN A 3 -31.55 8.34 1.04
N ARG A 4 -32.61 9.06 1.45
CA ARG A 4 -32.50 10.43 1.98
C ARG A 4 -31.51 10.47 3.15
N GLY A 5 -30.52 11.35 3.07
CA GLY A 5 -29.49 11.56 4.10
C GLY A 5 -28.11 10.99 3.78
N MET A 6 -27.93 10.29 2.66
CA MET A 6 -26.61 9.83 2.22
C MET A 6 -25.99 10.79 1.20
N ASN A 7 -24.79 11.27 1.50
CA ASN A 7 -23.94 11.92 0.51
C ASN A 7 -23.14 10.85 -0.24
N ILE A 8 -23.19 10.90 -1.57
CA ILE A 8 -22.36 10.07 -2.44
C ILE A 8 -21.34 10.98 -3.10
N GLU A 9 -20.07 10.65 -2.90
CA GLU A 9 -18.96 11.27 -3.62
C GLU A 9 -18.33 10.20 -4.51
N LEU A 10 -18.29 10.48 -5.81
CA LEU A 10 -17.63 9.64 -6.81
C LEU A 10 -16.36 10.37 -7.26
N ARG A 11 -15.24 9.65 -7.29
CA ARG A 11 -14.04 10.08 -8.00
C ARG A 11 -13.57 8.95 -8.90
N ASP A 12 -13.14 9.31 -10.09
CA ASP A 12 -12.48 8.38 -10.99
C ASP A 12 -11.14 7.92 -10.40
N ILE A 13 -10.88 6.62 -10.47
CA ILE A 13 -9.60 6.05 -10.06
C ILE A 13 -8.63 6.21 -11.23
N THR A 14 -7.73 7.19 -11.15
CA THR A 14 -6.72 7.44 -12.18
C THR A 14 -5.61 6.40 -12.17
N GLN A 15 -5.29 5.82 -11.01
CA GLN A 15 -4.30 4.76 -10.83
C GLN A 15 -4.72 3.80 -9.73
N ALA A 16 -4.44 2.52 -9.92
CA ALA A 16 -4.59 1.48 -8.91
C ALA A 16 -3.25 0.78 -8.69
N TYR A 17 -2.79 0.76 -7.44
CA TYR A 17 -1.56 0.07 -7.06
C TYR A 17 -1.91 -1.24 -6.34
N PRO A 18 -1.22 -2.35 -6.66
CA PRO A 18 -1.36 -3.58 -5.89
C PRO A 18 -0.97 -3.33 -4.44
N GLN A 19 -1.75 -3.88 -3.52
CA GLN A 19 -1.43 -3.80 -2.10
C GLN A 19 -0.47 -4.91 -1.70
N ALA A 20 0.51 -4.56 -0.88
CA ALA A 20 1.46 -5.52 -0.37
C ALA A 20 0.76 -6.57 0.52
N GLN A 21 1.08 -7.84 0.29
CA GLN A 21 0.52 -8.94 1.10
C GLN A 21 1.30 -9.14 2.40
N THR A 22 2.58 -8.76 2.45
CA THR A 22 3.41 -8.91 3.65
C THR A 22 3.16 -7.78 4.65
N THR A 23 3.28 -8.06 5.95
CA THR A 23 3.26 -7.04 6.99
C THR A 23 4.64 -6.44 7.22
N LEU A 24 4.68 -5.22 7.76
CA LEU A 24 5.91 -4.60 8.23
C LEU A 24 6.48 -5.37 9.43
N LYS A 25 7.81 -5.47 9.50
CA LYS A 25 8.52 -6.13 10.60
C LYS A 25 8.75 -5.20 11.80
N ARG A 26 8.61 -3.89 11.59
CA ARG A 26 8.76 -2.86 12.63
C ARG A 26 7.50 -2.00 12.69
N THR A 27 7.24 -1.47 13.87
CA THR A 27 6.17 -0.49 14.09
C THR A 27 6.54 0.82 13.42
N ILE A 28 5.68 1.30 12.52
CA ILE A 28 5.79 2.62 11.93
C ILE A 28 4.53 3.40 12.32
N LEU A 29 4.73 4.53 12.97
CA LEU A 29 3.67 5.46 13.33
C LEU A 29 3.77 6.70 12.45
N ALA A 30 2.65 7.15 11.90
CA ALA A 30 2.56 8.35 11.08
C ALA A 30 1.54 9.32 11.68
N HIS A 31 1.77 10.61 11.49
CA HIS A 31 0.76 11.61 11.81
C HIS A 31 -0.41 11.52 10.83
N LEU A 32 -1.60 11.93 11.29
CA LEU A 32 -2.75 12.07 10.42
C LEU A 32 -2.48 13.13 9.34
N PRO A 33 -2.94 12.90 8.10
CA PRO A 33 -2.91 13.94 7.08
C PRO A 33 -3.88 15.07 7.46
N THR A 34 -3.58 16.30 7.04
CA THR A 34 -4.29 17.53 7.43
C THR A 34 -5.80 17.43 7.19
N GLU A 35 -6.19 16.74 6.13
CA GLU A 35 -7.58 16.50 5.73
C GLU A 35 -8.34 15.60 6.72
N LEU A 36 -7.65 14.81 7.54
CA LEU A 36 -8.27 13.90 8.51
C LEU A 36 -8.16 14.38 9.95
N VAL A 37 -7.27 15.32 10.27
CA VAL A 37 -7.05 15.80 11.65
C VAL A 37 -8.36 16.22 12.34
N HIS A 38 -9.25 16.92 11.63
CA HIS A 38 -10.53 17.38 12.18
C HIS A 38 -11.51 16.25 12.55
N ARG A 39 -11.27 15.01 12.10
CA ARG A 39 -12.16 13.86 12.33
C ARG A 39 -11.77 13.03 13.54
N TYR A 40 -10.59 13.26 14.11
CA TYR A 40 -10.04 12.43 15.17
C TYR A 40 -9.54 13.29 16.34
N PRO A 41 -9.46 12.75 17.56
CA PRO A 41 -8.89 13.46 18.70
C PRO A 41 -7.45 13.93 18.46
N GLU A 42 -7.07 15.02 19.12
CA GLU A 42 -5.71 15.51 19.11
C GLU A 42 -4.72 14.42 19.58
N GLY A 43 -3.57 14.35 18.93
CA GLY A 43 -2.53 13.35 19.23
C GLY A 43 -2.77 11.96 18.60
N THR A 44 -3.83 11.79 17.81
CA THR A 44 -4.05 10.52 17.08
C THR A 44 -2.92 10.23 16.08
N LEU A 45 -2.41 9.00 16.10
CA LEU A 45 -1.40 8.48 15.18
C LEU A 45 -1.94 7.30 14.37
N LEU A 46 -1.43 7.14 13.16
CA LEU A 46 -1.70 6.01 12.27
C LEU A 46 -0.64 4.94 12.45
N HIS A 47 -1.06 3.70 12.69
CA HIS A 47 -0.17 2.54 12.67
C HIS A 47 -0.13 1.95 11.26
N VAL A 48 1.03 2.05 10.59
CA VAL A 48 1.22 1.51 9.25
C VAL A 48 1.46 0.01 9.34
N ILE A 49 0.60 -0.79 8.71
CA ILE A 49 0.62 -2.26 8.81
C ILE A 49 1.36 -2.92 7.63
N LYS A 50 1.24 -2.35 6.43
CA LYS A 50 1.76 -2.89 5.18
C LYS A 50 2.84 -1.96 4.60
N PRO A 51 3.86 -2.50 3.91
CA PRO A 51 4.91 -1.68 3.30
C PRO A 51 4.33 -0.83 2.16
N LEU A 52 4.40 0.49 2.34
CA LEU A 52 4.10 1.49 1.32
C LEU A 52 5.36 1.86 0.54
N TYR A 53 5.19 2.41 -0.67
CA TYR A 53 6.32 2.89 -1.46
C TYR A 53 7.16 3.91 -0.66
N GLY A 54 8.48 3.75 -0.68
CA GLY A 54 9.41 4.57 0.12
C GLY A 54 9.72 4.00 1.51
N ILE A 55 9.00 2.99 1.99
CA ILE A 55 9.41 2.23 3.18
C ILE A 55 10.46 1.19 2.76
N ALA A 56 11.54 1.06 3.54
CA ALA A 56 12.67 0.19 3.21
C ALA A 56 12.26 -1.26 2.88
N GLU A 57 11.25 -1.77 3.60
CA GLU A 57 10.69 -3.10 3.41
C GLU A 57 9.90 -3.28 2.09
N ALA A 58 9.47 -2.19 1.45
CA ALA A 58 8.69 -2.24 0.22
C ALA A 58 9.53 -2.72 -0.97
N GLY A 59 10.80 -2.30 -1.07
CA GLY A 59 11.68 -2.72 -2.17
C GLY A 59 11.86 -4.24 -2.20
N VAL A 60 12.13 -4.84 -1.04
CA VAL A 60 12.28 -6.30 -0.90
C VAL A 60 10.96 -7.01 -1.22
N HIS A 61 9.83 -6.49 -0.75
CA HIS A 61 8.52 -7.06 -1.06
C HIS A 61 8.27 -7.09 -2.58
N TRP A 62 8.43 -5.96 -3.26
CA TRP A 62 8.15 -5.86 -4.69
C TRP A 62 9.14 -6.67 -5.54
N TRP A 63 10.42 -6.70 -5.16
CA TRP A 63 11.38 -7.58 -5.81
C TRP A 63 11.00 -9.06 -5.68
N THR A 64 10.65 -9.51 -4.47
CA THR A 64 10.27 -10.91 -4.21
C THR A 64 9.03 -11.30 -5.00
N THR A 65 8.02 -10.42 -5.03
CA THR A 65 6.78 -10.63 -5.81
C THR A 65 7.08 -10.73 -7.30
N TYR A 66 7.87 -9.81 -7.85
CA TYR A 66 8.25 -9.82 -9.26
C TYR A 66 9.06 -11.06 -9.63
N HIS A 67 10.15 -11.33 -8.90
CA HIS A 67 11.04 -12.45 -9.16
C HIS A 67 10.30 -13.79 -9.00
N GLY A 68 9.43 -13.91 -8.01
CA GLY A 68 8.59 -15.08 -7.81
C GLY A 68 7.68 -15.34 -9.01
N HIS A 69 6.98 -14.32 -9.49
CA HIS A 69 6.12 -14.43 -10.66
C HIS A 69 6.91 -14.80 -11.92
N HIS A 70 8.02 -14.10 -12.17
CA HIS A 70 8.87 -14.31 -13.33
C HIS A 70 9.43 -15.74 -13.40
N CYS A 71 9.97 -16.25 -12.30
CA CYS A 71 10.64 -17.56 -12.33
C CYS A 71 9.69 -18.74 -12.12
N LYS A 72 8.59 -18.58 -11.38
CA LYS A 72 7.69 -19.70 -11.04
C LYS A 72 6.47 -19.79 -11.94
N GLU A 73 5.83 -18.65 -12.21
CA GLU A 73 4.56 -18.63 -12.94
C GLU A 73 4.79 -18.55 -14.45
N LEU A 74 5.88 -17.90 -14.86
CA LEU A 74 6.25 -17.74 -16.28
C LEU A 74 7.36 -18.69 -16.73
N ASP A 75 7.88 -19.52 -15.83
CA ASP A 75 8.95 -20.51 -16.08
C ASP A 75 10.20 -19.91 -16.76
N MET A 76 10.55 -18.68 -16.39
CA MET A 76 11.70 -17.97 -16.94
C MET A 76 12.93 -18.05 -16.03
N ALA A 77 14.12 -17.96 -16.61
CA ALA A 77 15.37 -17.87 -15.87
C ALA A 77 15.87 -16.42 -15.76
N THR A 78 16.54 -16.10 -14.66
CA THR A 78 17.20 -14.79 -14.49
C THR A 78 18.42 -14.73 -15.41
N SER A 79 18.49 -13.72 -16.28
CA SER A 79 19.68 -13.47 -17.09
C SER A 79 20.85 -13.12 -16.18
N THR A 80 21.94 -13.88 -16.25
CA THR A 80 23.23 -13.43 -15.72
C THR A 80 23.79 -12.42 -16.72
N TYR A 81 24.05 -11.19 -16.28
CA TYR A 81 24.94 -10.32 -17.06
C TYR A 81 26.33 -10.96 -17.02
N ASP A 82 26.86 -11.33 -18.19
CA ASP A 82 28.28 -11.63 -18.37
C ASP A 82 29.12 -10.34 -18.30
#